data_AF-A0A5N5ZL41-F1
#
_entry.id   AF-A0A5N5ZL41-F1
#
_cell.length_a   1.000
_cell.length_b   1.000
_cell.length_c   1.000
_cell.angle_alpha   90.00
_cell.angle_beta   90.00
_cell.angle_gamma   90.00
#
_symmetry.space_group_name_H-M   'P 1'
#
loop_
_entity.id
_entity.type
_entity.pdbx_description
1 polymer ?
#
loop_
_entity_poly.entity_id
_entity_poly.type
_entity_poly.pdbx_seq_one_letter_code
_entity_poly.pdbx_strand_id
1 'polypeptide(L)' 'MALLIPFLTGHSAQAEPVTVPNGTQFTDTAGNPLHAHGGGILEVDGYYYWFGENRHDDNNGFRYVSAYRSTD' A
#
# COMPACT_ATOMS: atom_id res chain seq x y z
N MET A 1 -21.17 -21.57 -40.75
CA MET A 1 -21.45 -21.25 -39.34
C MET A 1 -20.17 -20.66 -38.76
N ALA A 2 -20.07 -19.32 -38.67
CA ALA A 2 -18.86 -18.64 -38.21
C ALA A 2 -19.01 -18.37 -36.71
N LEU A 3 -18.07 -18.90 -35.92
CA LEU A 3 -18.03 -18.71 -34.47
C LEU A 3 -17.26 -17.41 -34.19
N LEU A 4 -17.96 -16.39 -33.69
CA LEU A 4 -17.37 -15.14 -33.21
C LEU A 4 -16.83 -15.36 -31.79
N ILE A 5 -15.53 -15.18 -31.58
CA ILE A 5 -14.91 -15.21 -30.24
C ILE A 5 -14.93 -13.77 -29.71
N PRO A 6 -15.58 -13.48 -28.56
CA PRO A 6 -15.51 -12.16 -27.98
C PRO A 6 -14.13 -11.97 -27.33
N PHE A 7 -13.39 -10.97 -27.79
CA PHE A 7 -12.25 -10.45 -27.05
C PHE A 7 -12.77 -9.78 -25.78
N LEU A 8 -12.59 -10.42 -24.62
CA LEU A 8 -12.75 -9.77 -23.32
C LEU A 8 -11.56 -8.81 -23.15
N THR A 9 -11.78 -7.52 -23.34
CA THR A 9 -10.82 -6.49 -22.93
C THR A 9 -10.86 -6.38 -21.41
N GLY A 10 -9.93 -7.06 -20.74
CA GLY A 10 -9.67 -6.84 -19.32
C GLY A 10 -9.17 -5.43 -19.14
N HIS A 11 -10.00 -4.55 -18.54
CA HIS A 11 -9.55 -3.23 -18.14
C HIS A 11 -8.75 -3.39 -16.84
N SER A 12 -7.55 -2.82 -16.78
CA SER A 12 -6.83 -2.69 -15.52
C SER A 12 -7.69 -1.87 -14.57
N ALA A 13 -8.00 -2.43 -13.40
CA ALA A 13 -8.69 -1.68 -12.35
C ALA A 13 -7.75 -0.54 -11.90
N GLN A 14 -8.23 0.69 -12.03
CA GLN A 14 -7.55 1.87 -11.51
C GLN A 14 -8.22 2.21 -10.17
N ALA A 15 -7.43 2.34 -9.11
CA ALA A 15 -7.98 2.66 -7.80
C ALA A 15 -8.62 4.04 -7.78
N GLU A 16 -9.86 4.15 -7.30
CA GLU A 16 -10.51 5.46 -7.16
C GLU A 16 -9.67 6.37 -6.25
N PRO A 17 -9.54 7.68 -6.58
CA PRO A 17 -8.80 8.61 -5.73
C PRO A 17 -9.36 8.62 -4.31
N VAL A 18 -8.50 8.32 -3.32
CA VAL A 18 -8.86 8.35 -1.90
C VAL A 18 -8.34 9.63 -1.26
N THR A 19 -9.17 10.27 -0.44
CA THR A 19 -8.69 11.36 0.42
C THR A 19 -7.87 10.77 1.56
N VAL A 20 -6.58 11.13 1.65
CA VAL A 20 -5.71 10.74 2.75
C VAL A 20 -5.61 11.92 3.74
N PRO A 21 -6.29 11.86 4.91
CA PRO A 21 -6.31 12.98 5.85
C PRO A 21 -4.99 13.12 6.61
N ASN A 22 -4.25 14.19 6.33
CA ASN A 22 -3.05 14.53 7.08
C ASN A 22 -3.35 14.80 8.56
N GLY A 23 -2.41 14.43 9.44
CA GLY A 23 -2.54 14.62 10.89
C GLY A 23 -3.41 13.58 11.60
N THR A 24 -3.81 12.51 10.90
CA THR A 24 -4.53 11.37 11.48
C THR A 24 -3.64 10.12 11.49
N GLN A 25 -3.91 9.19 12.41
CA GLN A 25 -3.20 7.92 12.47
C GLN A 25 -3.59 7.05 11.26
N PHE A 26 -2.61 6.70 10.42
CA PHE A 26 -2.81 5.71 9.37
C PHE A 26 -2.78 4.31 9.98
N THR A 27 -3.64 3.43 9.46
CA THR A 27 -3.76 2.04 9.92
C THR A 27 -3.60 1.06 8.76
N ASP A 28 -3.12 -0.14 9.08
CA ASP A 28 -3.08 -1.25 8.13
C ASP A 28 -4.47 -1.91 7.96
N THR A 29 -4.55 -2.95 7.13
CA THR A 29 -5.81 -3.67 6.87
C THR A 29 -6.38 -4.40 8.08
N ALA A 30 -5.60 -4.58 9.15
CA ALA A 30 -6.04 -5.14 10.41
C ALA A 30 -6.40 -4.06 11.44
N GLY A 31 -6.32 -2.77 11.08
CA GLY A 31 -6.59 -1.64 11.95
C GLY A 31 -5.44 -1.28 12.88
N ASN A 32 -4.26 -1.88 12.72
CA ASN A 32 -3.10 -1.52 13.55
C ASN A 32 -2.45 -0.23 13.05
N PRO A 33 -1.91 0.62 13.93
CA PRO A 33 -1.11 1.77 13.54
C PRO A 33 0.04 1.41 12.59
N LEU A 34 0.15 2.15 11.49
CA LEU A 34 1.25 2.01 10.55
C LEU A 34 2.53 2.62 11.13
N HIS A 35 3.62 1.87 11.12
CA HIS A 35 4.93 2.30 11.59
C HIS A 35 5.97 2.21 10.45
N ALA A 36 6.02 3.25 9.62
CA ALA A 36 6.97 3.39 8.51
C ALA A 36 7.65 4.77 8.54
N HIS A 37 8.23 5.12 9.68
CA HIS A 37 8.82 6.44 9.90
C HIS A 37 10.09 6.64 9.06
N GLY A 38 10.30 7.87 8.56
CA GLY A 38 11.50 8.25 7.81
C GLY A 38 11.74 7.41 6.55
N GLY A 39 10.68 6.82 6.03
CA GLY A 39 10.71 5.78 5.02
C GLY A 39 10.67 6.26 3.57
N GLY A 40 10.38 5.32 2.67
CA GLY A 40 10.17 5.57 1.24
C GLY A 40 9.15 4.62 0.62
N ILE A 41 8.62 5.00 -0.52
CA ILE A 41 7.66 4.21 -1.31
C ILE A 41 8.32 3.77 -2.62
N LEU A 42 8.14 2.50 -2.98
CA LEU A 42 8.58 1.92 -4.25
C LEU A 42 7.37 1.30 -4.98
N GLU A 43 7.19 1.61 -6.26
CA GLU A 43 6.18 0.97 -7.11
C GLU A 43 6.82 -0.17 -7.93
N VAL A 44 6.19 -1.35 -7.89
CA VAL A 44 6.57 -2.54 -8.68
C VAL A 44 5.31 -3.27 -9.12
N ASP A 45 5.13 -3.41 -10.43
CA ASP A 45 4.03 -4.15 -11.06
C ASP A 45 2.64 -3.76 -10.53
N GLY A 46 2.39 -2.45 -10.34
CA GLY A 46 1.11 -1.93 -9.85
C GLY A 46 0.89 -2.08 -8.34
N TYR A 47 1.93 -2.43 -7.59
CA TYR A 47 1.92 -2.40 -6.13
C TYR A 47 2.86 -1.31 -5.59
N TYR A 48 2.38 -0.56 -4.61
CA TYR A 48 3.16 0.40 -3.84
C TYR A 48 3.64 -0.25 -2.55
N TYR A 49 4.95 -0.31 -2.33
CA TYR A 49 5.58 -0.82 -1.13
C TYR A 49 6.09 0.35 -0.29
N TRP A 50 5.58 0.50 0.93
CA TRP A 50 6.01 1.53 1.86
C TRP A 50 6.90 0.92 2.95
N PHE A 51 8.18 1.28 2.90
CA PHE A 51 9.19 0.89 3.88
C PHE A 51 9.42 2.00 4.88
N GLY A 52 9.71 1.66 6.14
CA GLY A 52 10.21 2.64 7.11
C GLY A 52 10.50 2.06 8.49
N GLU A 53 11.11 2.85 9.35
CA GLU A 53 11.47 2.46 10.71
C GLU A 53 10.22 2.11 11.54
N ASN A 54 10.24 0.96 12.22
CA ASN A 54 9.22 0.62 13.19
C ASN A 54 9.55 1.23 14.57
N ARG A 55 8.72 2.19 15.03
CA ARG A 55 8.87 2.86 16.34
C ARG A 55 7.88 2.37 17.40
N HIS A 56 7.32 1.18 17.24
CA HIS A 56 6.42 0.62 18.24
C HIS A 56 7.18 0.37 19.56
N ASP A 57 6.54 0.67 20.69
CA ASP A 57 7.03 0.56 22.09
C ASP A 57 8.01 1.62 22.62
N ASP A 58 8.12 2.82 22.01
CA ASP A 58 8.76 4.04 22.58
C ASP A 58 10.17 3.92 23.21
N ASN A 59 10.87 2.81 23.02
CA ASN A 59 12.19 2.56 23.63
C ASN A 59 13.35 3.23 22.86
N ASN A 60 13.05 4.02 21.81
CA ASN A 60 13.97 4.72 20.92
C ASN A 60 15.10 3.88 20.28
N GLY A 61 15.11 2.57 20.50
CA GLY A 61 16.03 1.63 19.86
C GLY A 61 15.51 1.19 18.50
N PHE A 62 16.43 0.98 17.57
CA PHE A 62 16.10 0.34 16.29
C PHE A 62 15.55 -1.08 16.53
N ARG A 63 14.47 -1.44 15.83
CA ARG A 63 13.84 -2.77 15.88
C ARG A 63 14.00 -3.48 14.55
N TYR A 64 13.32 -2.93 13.55
CA TYR A 64 13.27 -3.43 12.17
C TYR A 64 12.66 -2.36 11.26
N VAL A 65 12.76 -2.60 9.95
CA VAL A 65 12.08 -1.82 8.92
C VAL A 65 10.76 -2.53 8.58
N SER A 66 9.63 -1.86 8.80
CA SER A 66 8.32 -2.37 8.36
C SER A 66 8.20 -2.27 6.84
N ALA A 67 7.44 -3.18 6.23
CA ALA A 67 7.10 -3.14 4.82
C ALA A 67 5.58 -3.35 4.66
N TYR A 68 4.90 -2.31 4.19
CA TYR A 68 3.48 -2.34 3.86
C TYR A 68 3.30 -2.35 2.34
N ARG A 69 2.17 -2.84 1.84
CA ARG A 69 1.87 -2.84 0.41
C ARG A 69 0.42 -2.47 0.14
N SER A 70 0.20 -1.63 -0.88
CA SER A 70 -1.14 -1.37 -1.44
C SER A 70 -1.16 -1.47 -2.97
N THR A 71 -2.36 -1.55 -3.54
CA THR A 71 -2.65 -1.42 -4.98
C THR A 71 -3.27 -0.06 -5.33
N ASP A 72 -3.49 0.78 -4.33
CA ASP A 72 -4.13 2.10 -4.41
C ASP A 72 -3.28 3.19 -3.77
#